data_AF-A0A815NYM3-F1
#
_entry.id   AF-A0A815NYM3-F1
#
_cell.length_a   1.000
_cell.length_b   1.000
_cell.length_c   1.000
_cell.angle_alpha   90.00
_cell.angle_beta   90.00
_cell.angle_gamma   90.00
#
_symmetry.space_group_name_H-M   'P 1'
#
loop_
_entity.id
_entity.type
_entity.pdbx_description
1 polymer ?
#
loop_
_entity_poly.entity_id
_entity_poly.type
_entity_poly.pdbx_seq_one_letter_code
_entity_poly.pdbx_strand_id
1 'polypeptide(L)'
;MVACQVWTKGKLNETEAFEGSNQYKLFRNIIYRDIEWFDKKPTGEVYAYLDKHLNNIRYGISNKIPDFLTTLCYALGLIAFAVILGWKLALLSLSIAPLVIITVSVTGIVIVRYMEKELLVYSYAGNIAHEVLSAIRTVTAFNGQQREAERCG
;
A
#
# COMPACT_ATOMS: atom_id res chain seq x y z
N MET A 1 21.71 14.91 7.26
CA MET A 1 21.00 13.60 7.19
C MET A 1 20.47 13.13 8.55
N VAL A 2 21.27 13.10 9.63
CA VAL A 2 20.85 12.59 10.96
C VAL A 2 19.68 13.36 11.60
N ALA A 3 19.64 14.69 11.48
CA ALA A 3 18.56 15.51 12.06
C ALA A 3 17.17 15.19 11.48
N CYS A 4 17.10 14.82 10.19
CA CYS A 4 15.83 14.48 9.53
C CYS A 4 15.34 13.08 9.94
N GLN A 5 16.27 12.14 10.17
CA GLN A 5 15.95 10.81 10.71
C GLN A 5 15.42 10.89 12.15
N VAL A 6 16.01 11.75 12.98
CA VAL A 6 15.53 12.02 14.35
C VAL A 6 14.17 12.70 14.33
N TRP A 7 13.95 13.64 13.40
CA TRP A 7 12.65 14.27 13.20
C TRP A 7 11.56 13.27 12.77
N THR A 8 11.86 12.33 11.86
CA THR A 8 10.92 11.26 11.49
C THR A 8 10.62 10.32 12.65
N LYS A 9 11.62 9.96 13.47
CA LYS A 9 11.42 9.13 14.66
C LYS A 9 10.54 9.83 15.71
N GLY A 10 10.72 11.13 15.93
CA GLY A 10 9.87 11.91 16.83
C GLY A 10 8.44 12.08 16.31
N LYS A 11 8.26 12.26 14.99
CA LYS A 11 6.94 12.42 14.37
C LYS A 11 6.10 11.14 14.42
N LEU A 12 6.73 9.96 14.33
CA LEU A 12 6.02 8.68 14.44
C LEU A 12 5.26 8.57 15.78
N ASN A 13 5.92 8.92 16.87
CA ASN A 13 5.34 8.90 18.22
C ASN A 13 4.18 9.91 18.35
N GLU A 14 4.28 11.07 17.70
CA GLU A 14 3.20 12.07 17.66
C GLU A 14 2.02 11.63 16.76
N THR A 15 2.28 10.90 15.67
CA THR A 15 1.22 10.38 14.80
C THR A 15 0.41 9.27 15.44
N GLU A 16 1.03 8.41 16.26
CA GLU A 16 0.32 7.39 17.04
C GLU A 16 -0.62 8.03 18.09
N ALA A 17 -0.19 9.12 18.72
CA ALA A 17 -1.03 9.87 19.65
C ALA A 17 -2.20 10.62 18.95
N PHE A 18 -1.97 11.16 17.76
CA PHE A 18 -3.00 11.83 16.95
C PHE A 18 -4.04 10.85 16.39
N GLU A 19 -3.64 9.62 16.13
CA GLU A 19 -4.51 8.57 15.60
C GLU A 19 -5.62 8.18 16.56
N GLY A 20 -5.26 7.89 17.82
CA GLY A 20 -6.25 7.62 18.85
C GLY A 20 -7.24 8.78 18.99
N SER A 21 -6.78 10.01 18.70
CA SER A 21 -7.65 11.18 18.71
C SER A 21 -8.67 11.23 17.56
N ASN A 22 -8.27 10.84 16.36
CA ASN A 22 -9.16 10.93 15.21
C ASN A 22 -10.21 9.81 15.19
N GLN A 23 -9.86 8.63 15.71
CA GLN A 23 -10.80 7.52 15.85
C GLN A 23 -12.01 7.91 16.70
N TYR A 24 -11.80 8.58 17.85
CA TYR A 24 -12.92 9.04 18.68
C TYR A 24 -13.77 10.11 18.00
N LYS A 25 -13.16 11.05 17.25
CA LYS A 25 -13.89 12.13 16.57
C LYS A 25 -14.78 11.60 15.46
N LEU A 26 -14.26 10.67 14.67
CA LEU A 26 -15.02 10.06 13.59
C LEU A 26 -16.15 9.18 14.14
N PHE A 27 -15.86 8.37 15.15
CA PHE A 27 -16.88 7.57 15.83
C PHE A 27 -18.00 8.44 16.39
N ARG A 28 -17.63 9.54 17.07
CA ARG A 28 -18.59 10.53 17.56
C ARG A 28 -19.44 11.11 16.42
N ASN A 29 -18.83 11.50 15.31
CA ASN A 29 -19.56 12.06 14.16
C ASN A 29 -20.48 11.05 13.47
N ILE A 30 -20.17 9.76 13.52
CA ILE A 30 -21.00 8.70 12.93
C ILE A 30 -22.26 8.46 13.77
N ILE A 31 -22.17 8.54 15.10
CA ILE A 31 -23.34 8.39 15.98
C ILE A 31 -24.40 9.46 15.72
N TYR A 32 -23.99 10.66 15.29
CA TYR A 32 -24.90 11.77 14.97
C TYR A 32 -25.46 11.74 13.54
N ARG A 33 -25.25 10.66 12.79
CA ARG A 33 -25.71 10.53 11.40
C ARG A 33 -27.15 10.00 11.35
N ASP A 34 -27.91 10.38 10.32
CA ASP A 34 -29.32 10.04 10.19
C ASP A 34 -29.59 8.53 10.15
N ILE A 35 -30.73 8.09 10.72
CA ILE A 35 -31.12 6.67 10.78
C ILE A 35 -31.28 6.05 9.38
N GLU A 36 -31.70 6.84 8.39
CA GLU A 36 -31.81 6.42 6.98
C GLU A 36 -30.45 6.08 6.35
N TRP A 37 -29.35 6.62 6.89
CA TRP A 37 -28.01 6.30 6.43
C TRP A 37 -27.57 4.91 6.93
N PHE A 38 -27.99 4.53 8.13
CA PHE A 38 -27.72 3.22 8.71
C PHE A 38 -28.54 2.10 8.06
N ASP A 39 -29.75 2.40 7.60
CA ASP A 39 -30.62 1.40 6.96
C ASP A 39 -30.14 1.00 5.54
N LYS A 40 -29.36 1.88 4.89
CA LYS A 40 -28.79 1.65 3.56
C LYS A 40 -27.52 0.81 3.55
N LYS A 41 -26.88 0.54 4.70
CA LYS A 41 -25.63 -0.23 4.77
C LYS A 41 -25.59 -1.20 5.95
N PRO A 42 -25.18 -2.47 5.74
CA PRO A 42 -24.99 -3.41 6.84
C PRO A 42 -23.92 -2.88 7.81
N THR A 43 -24.18 -2.96 9.11
CA THR A 43 -23.38 -2.33 10.18
C THR A 43 -21.91 -2.76 10.17
N GLY A 44 -21.62 -3.99 9.72
CA GLY A 44 -20.25 -4.50 9.59
C GLY A 44 -19.44 -3.86 8.44
N GLU A 45 -20.08 -3.46 7.35
CA GLU A 45 -19.42 -2.80 6.22
C GLU A 45 -19.06 -1.35 6.58
N VAL A 46 -19.88 -0.69 7.41
CA VAL A 46 -19.61 0.67 7.88
C VAL A 46 -18.33 0.74 8.72
N TYR A 47 -18.12 -0.22 9.62
CA TYR A 47 -16.91 -0.28 10.43
C TYR A 47 -15.67 -0.55 9.58
N ALA A 48 -15.72 -1.54 8.68
CA ALA A 48 -14.61 -1.86 7.79
C ALA A 48 -14.28 -0.70 6.82
N TYR A 49 -15.30 0.01 6.35
CA TYR A 49 -15.13 1.22 5.55
C TYR A 49 -14.43 2.31 6.36
N LEU A 50 -14.90 2.60 7.57
CA LEU A 50 -14.30 3.60 8.44
C LEU A 50 -12.83 3.28 8.75
N ASP A 51 -12.55 2.03 9.13
CA ASP A 51 -11.21 1.56 9.43
C ASP A 51 -10.29 1.72 8.22
N LYS A 52 -10.77 1.35 7.01
CA LYS A 52 -10.03 1.58 5.77
C LYS A 52 -9.76 3.06 5.50
N HIS A 53 -10.73 3.94 5.74
CA HIS A 53 -10.56 5.38 5.56
C HIS A 53 -9.57 5.97 6.56
N LEU A 54 -9.67 5.58 7.83
CA LEU A 54 -8.70 5.94 8.86
C LEU A 54 -7.31 5.46 8.50
N ASN A 55 -7.19 4.21 8.07
CA ASN A 55 -5.91 3.62 7.68
C ASN A 55 -5.30 4.38 6.50
N ASN A 56 -6.07 4.71 5.47
CA ASN A 56 -5.58 5.50 4.34
C ASN A 56 -5.10 6.90 4.76
N ILE A 57 -5.82 7.57 5.66
CA ILE A 57 -5.41 8.88 6.21
C ILE A 57 -4.12 8.74 7.02
N ARG A 58 -4.01 7.71 7.86
CA ARG A 58 -2.81 7.40 8.64
C ARG A 58 -1.61 7.16 7.72
N TYR A 59 -1.76 6.31 6.72
CA TYR A 59 -0.71 6.04 5.73
C TYR A 59 -0.31 7.31 4.95
N GLY A 60 -1.28 8.16 4.61
CA GLY A 60 -1.00 9.45 3.97
C GLY A 60 -0.18 10.38 4.87
N ILE A 61 -0.56 10.54 6.13
CA ILE A 61 0.12 11.47 7.04
C ILE A 61 1.47 10.92 7.51
N SER A 62 1.50 9.66 7.92
CA SER A 62 2.67 9.05 8.55
C SER A 62 3.78 8.72 7.56
N ASN A 63 3.43 8.28 6.35
CA ASN A 63 4.44 7.87 5.37
C ASN A 63 4.62 8.87 4.23
N LYS A 64 3.54 9.43 3.65
CA LYS A 64 3.68 10.26 2.43
C LYS A 64 4.21 11.67 2.70
N ILE A 65 3.80 12.31 3.80
CA ILE A 65 4.27 13.66 4.15
C ILE A 65 5.77 13.72 4.45
N PRO A 66 6.35 12.86 5.32
CA PRO A 66 7.79 12.91 5.58
C PRO A 66 8.62 12.52 4.37
N ASP A 67 8.14 11.58 3.55
CA ASP A 67 8.79 11.18 2.30
C ASP A 67 8.83 12.34 1.29
N PHE A 68 7.75 13.11 1.19
CA PHE A 68 7.73 14.32 0.38
C PHE A 68 8.72 15.38 0.87
N LEU A 69 8.75 15.64 2.18
CA LEU A 69 9.62 16.66 2.76
C LEU A 69 11.12 16.28 2.65
N THR A 70 11.44 15.00 2.88
CA THR A 70 12.81 14.48 2.69
C THR A 70 13.24 14.61 1.23
N THR A 71 12.37 14.27 0.28
CA THR A 71 12.63 14.39 -1.15
C THR A 71 12.91 15.85 -1.56
N LEU A 72 12.15 16.81 -1.02
CA LEU A 72 12.41 18.24 -1.26
C LEU A 72 13.79 18.67 -0.71
N CYS A 73 14.14 18.24 0.50
CA CYS A 73 15.46 18.51 1.07
C CYS A 73 16.59 17.92 0.21
N TYR A 74 16.41 16.71 -0.32
CA TYR A 74 17.37 16.09 -1.24
C TYR A 74 17.52 16.88 -2.54
N ALA A 75 16.41 17.33 -3.13
CA ALA A 75 16.44 18.13 -4.35
C ALA A 75 17.24 19.43 -4.15
N LEU A 76 16.99 20.16 -3.06
CA LEU A 76 17.74 21.37 -2.71
C LEU A 76 19.22 21.08 -2.44
N GLY A 77 19.52 19.97 -1.75
CA GLY A 77 20.88 19.52 -1.50
C GLY A 77 21.64 19.21 -2.79
N LEU A 78 21.01 18.53 -3.75
CA LEU A 78 21.59 18.20 -5.05
C LEU A 78 21.87 19.46 -5.88
N ILE A 79 20.96 20.43 -5.89
CA ILE A 79 21.15 21.71 -6.58
C ILE A 79 22.33 22.48 -5.99
N ALA A 80 22.41 22.57 -4.65
CA ALA A 80 23.53 23.24 -3.98
C ALA A 80 24.87 22.52 -4.24
N PHE A 81 24.88 21.19 -4.19
CA PHE A 81 26.05 20.38 -4.47
C PHE A 81 26.52 20.53 -5.93
N ALA A 82 25.59 20.61 -6.88
CA ALA A 82 25.88 20.83 -8.30
C ALA A 82 26.57 22.17 -8.58
N VAL A 83 26.23 23.22 -7.82
CA VAL A 83 26.86 24.56 -7.95
C VAL A 83 28.29 24.57 -7.38
N ILE A 84 28.56 23.78 -6.32
CA ILE A 84 29.86 23.78 -5.61
C ILE A 84 30.95 23.00 -6.37
N LEU A 85 30.60 21.95 -7.10
CA LEU A 85 31.58 20.99 -7.65
C LEU A 85 32.14 21.35 -9.04
N GLY A 86 31.72 22.49 -9.61
CA GLY A 86 32.11 22.91 -10.95
C GLY A 86 31.53 22.06 -12.08
N TRP A 87 31.75 22.52 -13.31
CA TRP A 87 31.06 21.97 -14.50
C TRP A 87 31.37 20.50 -14.79
N LYS A 88 32.53 20.00 -14.36
CA LYS A 88 33.03 18.67 -14.72
C LYS A 88 32.42 17.54 -13.88
N LEU A 89 32.04 17.79 -12.62
CA LEU A 89 31.32 16.80 -11.79
C LEU A 89 29.81 16.78 -12.07
N ALA A 90 29.21 17.93 -12.42
CA ALA A 90 27.79 17.99 -12.78
C ALA A 90 27.46 17.15 -14.03
N LEU A 91 28.36 17.13 -15.03
CA LEU A 91 28.25 16.29 -16.22
C LEU A 91 28.25 14.78 -15.87
N LEU A 92 29.05 14.37 -14.89
CA LEU A 92 29.11 12.97 -14.46
C LEU A 92 27.80 12.53 -13.79
N SER A 93 27.24 13.36 -12.88
CA SER A 93 25.96 13.04 -12.25
C SER A 93 24.79 13.03 -13.24
N LEU A 94 24.81 13.94 -14.23
CA LEU A 94 23.77 14.02 -15.24
C LEU A 94 23.77 12.80 -16.18
N SER A 95 24.93 12.16 -16.40
CA SER A 95 25.02 10.96 -17.24
C SER A 95 24.62 9.69 -16.49
N ILE A 96 24.88 9.61 -15.17
CA ILE A 96 24.55 8.43 -14.37
C ILE A 96 23.06 8.40 -14.02
N ALA A 97 22.44 9.56 -13.76
CA ALA A 97 21.02 9.68 -13.45
C ALA A 97 20.06 8.99 -14.47
N PRO A 98 20.14 9.24 -15.79
CA PRO A 98 19.24 8.62 -16.76
C PRO A 98 19.48 7.11 -16.87
N LEU A 99 20.73 6.64 -16.72
CA LEU A 99 21.05 5.21 -16.78
C LEU A 99 20.33 4.43 -15.66
N VAL A 100 20.32 4.98 -14.45
CA VAL A 100 19.64 4.39 -13.29
C VAL A 100 18.12 4.43 -13.49
N ILE A 101 17.58 5.56 -13.94
CA ILE A 101 16.14 5.72 -14.17
C ILE A 101 15.64 4.67 -15.17
N ILE A 102 16.33 4.51 -16.32
CA ILE A 102 15.95 3.54 -17.35
C ILE A 102 15.93 2.12 -16.77
N THR A 103 16.97 1.73 -16.03
CA THR A 103 17.08 0.38 -15.46
C THR A 103 15.95 0.09 -14.46
N VAL A 104 15.64 1.07 -13.60
CA VAL A 104 14.54 0.95 -12.62
C VAL A 104 13.18 0.91 -13.30
N SER A 105 12.96 1.75 -14.32
CA SER A 105 11.69 1.76 -15.07
C SER A 105 11.45 0.45 -15.80
N VAL A 106 12.45 -0.09 -16.50
CA VAL A 106 12.34 -1.38 -17.20
C VAL A 106 12.02 -2.50 -16.21
N THR A 107 12.79 -2.58 -15.12
CA THR A 107 12.57 -3.61 -14.09
C THR A 107 11.19 -3.47 -13.44
N GLY A 108 10.75 -2.24 -13.17
CA GLY A 108 9.43 -1.97 -12.61
C GLY A 108 8.29 -2.42 -13.51
N ILE A 109 8.36 -2.13 -14.82
CA ILE A 109 7.36 -2.59 -15.79
C ILE A 109 7.34 -4.12 -15.84
N VAL A 110 8.52 -4.75 -15.86
CA VAL A 110 8.65 -6.20 -15.89
C VAL A 110 8.01 -6.83 -14.65
N ILE A 111 8.31 -6.33 -13.45
CA ILE A 111 7.72 -6.81 -12.20
C ILE A 111 6.19 -6.72 -12.25
N VAL A 112 5.62 -5.57 -12.65
CA VAL A 112 4.16 -5.41 -12.71
C VAL A 112 3.51 -6.43 -13.64
N ARG A 113 4.15 -6.73 -14.79
CA ARG A 113 3.66 -7.76 -15.73
C ARG A 113 3.74 -9.17 -15.16
N TYR A 114 4.77 -9.48 -14.37
CA TYR A 114 4.86 -10.77 -13.68
C TYR A 114 3.80 -10.89 -12.58
N MET A 115 3.63 -9.85 -11.77
CA MET A 115 2.63 -9.81 -10.70
C MET A 115 1.20 -10.00 -11.25
N GLU A 116 0.88 -9.40 -12.40
CA GLU A 116 -0.42 -9.57 -13.07
C GLU A 116 -0.65 -11.04 -13.47
N LYS A 117 0.37 -11.70 -14.04
CA LYS A 117 0.28 -13.12 -14.42
C LYS A 117 0.15 -14.03 -13.20
N GLU A 118 0.94 -13.79 -12.16
CA GLU A 118 0.85 -14.54 -10.91
C GLU A 118 -0.53 -14.39 -10.27
N LEU A 119 -1.06 -13.16 -10.25
CA LEU A 119 -2.39 -12.90 -9.71
C LEU A 119 -3.49 -13.62 -10.48
N LEU A 120 -3.38 -13.75 -11.81
CA LEU A 120 -4.34 -14.50 -12.63
C LEU A 120 -4.32 -16.01 -12.30
N VAL A 121 -3.12 -16.60 -12.20
CA VAL A 121 -2.97 -18.02 -11.83
C VAL A 121 -3.51 -18.25 -10.41
N TYR A 122 -3.17 -17.35 -9.48
CA TYR A 122 -3.64 -17.41 -8.10
C TYR A 122 -5.18 -17.28 -8.01
N SER A 123 -5.77 -16.36 -8.77
CA SER A 123 -7.23 -16.19 -8.83
C SER A 123 -7.90 -17.43 -9.41
N TYR A 124 -7.32 -18.06 -10.43
CA TYR A 124 -7.86 -19.27 -11.02
C TYR A 124 -7.83 -20.45 -10.03
N ALA A 125 -6.69 -20.68 -9.37
CA ALA A 125 -6.58 -21.70 -8.33
C ALA A 125 -7.54 -21.43 -7.15
N GLY A 126 -7.67 -20.17 -6.74
CA GLY A 126 -8.63 -19.75 -5.71
C GLY A 126 -10.08 -20.02 -6.08
N ASN A 127 -10.45 -19.83 -7.36
CA ASN A 127 -11.79 -20.13 -7.84
C ASN A 127 -12.09 -21.63 -7.83
N ILE A 128 -11.15 -22.49 -8.24
CA ILE A 128 -11.31 -23.94 -8.17
C ILE A 128 -11.45 -24.39 -6.72
N ALA A 129 -10.60 -23.88 -5.82
CA ALA A 129 -10.70 -24.19 -4.39
C ALA A 129 -12.06 -23.77 -3.82
N HIS A 130 -12.57 -22.60 -4.23
CA HIS A 130 -13.88 -22.12 -3.81
C HIS A 130 -15.02 -23.03 -4.33
N GLU A 131 -14.94 -23.51 -5.57
CA GLU A 131 -15.92 -24.43 -6.15
C GLU A 131 -15.96 -25.77 -5.38
N VAL A 132 -14.78 -26.35 -5.10
CA VAL A 132 -14.66 -27.61 -4.34
C VAL A 132 -15.17 -27.45 -2.90
N LEU A 133 -14.84 -26.34 -2.24
CA LEU A 133 -15.32 -26.05 -0.88
C LEU A 133 -16.84 -25.82 -0.86
N SER A 134 -17.39 -25.14 -1.87
CA SER A 134 -18.84 -24.94 -2.00
C SER A 134 -19.58 -26.26 -2.24
N ALA A 135 -18.96 -27.21 -2.94
CA ALA A 135 -19.51 -28.54 -3.23
C ALA A 135 -19.05 -29.65 -2.27
N ILE A 136 -18.48 -29.31 -1.10
CA ILE A 136 -17.79 -30.26 -0.22
C ILE A 136 -18.66 -31.45 0.22
N ARG A 137 -19.96 -31.25 0.45
CA ARG A 137 -20.91 -32.33 0.80
C ARG A 137 -21.09 -33.33 -0.33
N THR A 138 -21.03 -32.88 -1.57
CA THR A 138 -21.15 -33.72 -2.76
C THR A 138 -19.81 -34.42 -3.04
N VAL A 139 -18.68 -33.72 -2.92
CA VAL A 139 -17.34 -34.30 -3.12
C VAL A 139 -17.04 -35.40 -2.09
N THR A 140 -17.44 -35.21 -0.83
CA THR A 140 -17.27 -36.21 0.23
C THR A 140 -18.24 -37.39 0.06
N ALA A 141 -19.47 -37.16 -0.42
CA ALA A 141 -20.42 -38.23 -0.73
C ALA A 141 -19.97 -39.16 -1.88
N PHE A 142 -19.22 -38.63 -2.85
CA PHE A 142 -18.68 -39.41 -3.99
C PHE A 142 -17.22 -39.86 -3.82
N ASN A 143 -16.59 -39.63 -2.65
CA ASN A 143 -15.17 -39.95 -2.40
C ASN A 143 -14.19 -39.39 -3.47
N GLY A 144 -14.54 -38.27 -4.12
CA GLY A 144 -13.81 -37.72 -5.27
C GLY A 144 -12.59 -36.85 -4.93
N GLN A 145 -12.12 -36.86 -3.69
CA GLN A 145 -11.13 -35.89 -3.18
C GLN A 145 -9.78 -35.95 -3.92
N GLN A 146 -9.33 -37.13 -4.33
CA GLN A 146 -8.04 -37.29 -5.02
C GLN A 146 -8.05 -36.64 -6.43
N ARG A 147 -9.19 -36.65 -7.12
CA ARG A 147 -9.32 -36.13 -8.48
C ARG A 147 -9.38 -34.61 -8.55
N GLU A 148 -9.96 -33.96 -7.53
CA GLU A 148 -9.96 -32.49 -7.44
C GLU A 148 -8.66 -31.95 -6.82
N ALA A 149 -7.95 -32.75 -6.02
CA ALA A 149 -6.61 -32.39 -5.52
C ALA A 149 -5.58 -32.29 -6.66
N GLU A 150 -5.68 -33.15 -7.68
CA GLU A 150 -4.84 -33.09 -8.89
C GLU A 150 -5.16 -31.89 -9.80
N ARG A 151 -6.34 -31.28 -9.69
CA ARG A 151 -6.71 -30.07 -10.44
C ARG A 151 -6.20 -28.78 -9.82
N CYS A 152 -5.83 -28.81 -8.54
CA CYS A 152 -5.31 -27.65 -7.80
C CYS A 152 -3.77 -27.54 -7.81
N GLY A 153 -3.04 -28.58 -8.24
CA GLY A 153 -1.58 -28.58 -8.37
C GLY A 153 -1.11 -28.30 -9.79
#